data_AF-A0A2E4B494-F1
#
_entry.id   AF-A0A2E4B494-F1
#
_cell.length_a   1.000
_cell.length_b   1.000
_cell.length_c   1.000
_cell.angle_alpha   90.00
_cell.angle_beta   90.00
_cell.angle_gamma   90.00
#
_symmetry.space_group_name_H-M   'P 1'
#
loop_
_entity.id
_entity.type
_entity.pdbx_description
1 polymer ?
#
loop_
_entity_poly.entity_id
_entity_poly.type
_entity_poly.pdbx_seq_one_letter_code
_entity_poly.pdbx_strand_id
1 'polypeptide(L)' 'MPGTPYLEEPPKGLLTWPKLLQMTVPTLLALGIASWWTGYLLPFFILITITLTLTLFLRR' A
#
# COMPACT_ATOMS: atom_id res chain seq x y z
N MET A 1 -22.12 -24.90 -2.57
CA MET A 1 -21.81 -26.01 -3.51
C MET A 1 -20.87 -26.98 -2.82
N PRO A 2 -21.10 -28.31 -2.89
CA PRO A 2 -20.10 -29.27 -2.46
C PRO A 2 -18.89 -29.13 -3.39
N GLY A 3 -17.73 -28.80 -2.83
CA GLY A 3 -16.46 -28.75 -3.56
C GLY A 3 -16.27 -27.57 -4.52
N THR A 4 -16.49 -26.32 -4.10
CA THR A 4 -15.81 -25.23 -4.81
C THR A 4 -14.31 -25.43 -4.58
N PRO A 5 -13.50 -25.75 -5.61
CA PRO A 5 -12.08 -25.89 -5.41
C PRO A 5 -11.59 -24.52 -5.00
N TYR A 6 -11.01 -24.41 -3.80
CA TYR A 6 -10.14 -23.27 -3.53
C TYR A 6 -9.16 -23.23 -4.70
N LEU A 7 -9.01 -22.06 -5.33
CA LEU A 7 -8.10 -21.90 -6.45
C LEU A 7 -6.73 -22.39 -5.99
N GLU A 8 -6.28 -23.53 -6.52
CA GLU A 8 -5.01 -24.15 -6.11
C GLU A 8 -3.83 -23.22 -6.42
N GLU A 9 -3.99 -22.37 -7.43
CA GLU A 9 -3.09 -21.28 -7.75
C GLU A 9 -3.83 -19.93 -7.69
N PRO A 10 -3.24 -18.89 -7.07
CA PRO A 10 -3.83 -17.57 -7.08
C PRO A 10 -3.93 -17.04 -8.54
N PRO A 11 -5.06 -16.40 -8.93
CA PRO A 11 -5.26 -15.92 -10.28
C PRO A 11 -4.12 -15.00 -10.73
N LYS A 12 -3.54 -15.32 -11.89
CA LYS A 12 -2.44 -14.55 -12.48
C LYS A 12 -2.92 -13.12 -12.75
N GLY A 13 -2.19 -12.14 -12.22
CA GLY A 13 -2.47 -10.71 -12.43
C GLY A 13 -3.25 -10.02 -11.32
N LEU A 14 -3.73 -10.73 -10.29
CA LEU A 14 -4.34 -10.08 -9.14
C LEU A 14 -3.30 -9.34 -8.29
N LEU A 15 -3.56 -8.07 -8.02
CA LEU A 15 -2.81 -7.29 -7.05
C LEU A 15 -3.27 -7.68 -5.64
N THR A 16 -2.69 -8.75 -5.10
CA THR A 16 -2.98 -9.20 -3.74
C THR A 16 -2.37 -8.26 -2.70
N TRP A 17 -2.92 -8.26 -1.48
CA TRP A 17 -2.36 -7.48 -0.36
C TRP A 17 -0.86 -7.71 -0.13
N PRO A 18 -0.35 -8.96 -0.12
CA PRO A 18 1.09 -9.19 0.02
C PRO A 18 1.91 -8.53 -1.10
N LYS A 19 1.44 -8.63 -2.35
CA LYS A 19 2.13 -8.03 -3.51
C LYS A 19 2.12 -6.50 -3.44
N LEU A 20 1.01 -5.90 -3.05
CA LEU A 20 0.90 -4.46 -2.85
C LEU A 20 1.87 -4.00 -1.74
N LEU A 21 1.88 -4.68 -0.59
CA LEU A 21 2.79 -4.35 0.50
C LEU A 21 4.27 -4.49 0.10
N GLN A 22 4.64 -5.56 -0.60
CA GLN A 22 6.00 -5.74 -1.12
C GLN A 22 6.43 -4.61 -2.05
N MET A 23 5.50 -4.03 -2.81
CA MET A 23 5.78 -2.89 -3.69
C MET A 23 5.84 -1.57 -2.91
N THR A 24 4.91 -1.33 -1.99
CA THR A 24 4.77 -0.01 -1.34
C THR A 24 5.67 0.18 -0.13
N VAL A 25 5.93 -0.88 0.64
CA VAL A 25 6.69 -0.79 1.90
C VAL A 25 8.13 -0.31 1.68
N PRO A 26 8.92 -0.83 0.71
CA PRO A 26 10.28 -0.35 0.47
C PRO A 26 10.31 1.13 0.09
N THR A 27 9.38 1.58 -0.75
CA THR A 27 9.30 2.97 -1.20
C THR A 27 8.93 3.90 -0.05
N LEU A 28 7.91 3.55 0.75
CA LEU A 28 7.50 4.35 1.91
C LEU A 28 8.60 4.40 2.98
N LEU A 29 9.33 3.31 3.20
CA LEU A 29 10.48 3.29 4.10
C LEU A 29 11.60 4.21 3.62
N ALA A 30 11.99 4.13 2.35
CA ALA A 30 13.03 4.99 1.79
C ALA A 30 12.67 6.48 1.91
N LEU A 31 11.43 6.84 1.55
CA LEU A 31 10.93 8.21 1.68
C LEU A 31 10.82 8.66 3.14
N GLY A 32 10.40 7.77 4.05
CA GLY A 32 10.34 8.05 5.48
C GLY A 32 11.72 8.33 6.08
N ILE A 33 12.72 7.52 5.73
CA ILE A 33 14.11 7.72 6.17
C ILE A 33 14.66 9.03 5.60
N ALA A 34 14.43 9.32 4.31
CA ALA A 34 14.86 10.58 3.71
C ALA A 34 14.20 11.80 4.38
N SER A 35 12.91 11.70 4.68
CA SER A 35 12.15 12.77 5.36
C SER A 35 12.63 12.97 6.80
N TRP A 36 12.99 11.89 7.50
CA TRP A 36 13.60 11.97 8.83
C TRP A 36 14.93 12.73 8.75
N TRP A 37 15.81 12.34 7.83
CA TRP A 37 17.16 12.89 7.74
C TRP A 37 17.18 14.38 7.37
N THR A 38 16.19 14.82 6.60
CA THR A 38 16.04 16.21 6.17
C THR A 38 15.19 17.07 7.13
N GLY A 39 14.60 16.47 8.17
CA GLY A 39 13.74 17.18 9.14
C GLY A 39 12.30 17.43 8.68
N TYR A 40 11.87 16.84 7.55
CA TYR A 40 10.53 17.00 6.97
C TYR A 40 9.54 15.88 7.35
N LEU A 41 9.70 15.31 8.55
CA LEU A 41 8.90 14.18 9.02
C LEU A 41 7.40 14.51 9.11
N LEU A 42 7.05 15.70 9.60
CA LEU A 42 5.66 16.14 9.75
C LEU A 42 4.96 16.36 8.39
N PRO A 43 5.55 17.10 7.42
CA PRO A 43 5.02 17.18 6.06
C PRO A 43 4.84 15.81 5.39
N PHE A 44 5.77 14.88 5.59
CA PHE A 44 5.67 13.53 5.06
C PHE A 44 4.43 12.78 5.58
N PHE A 45 4.17 12.84 6.89
CA PHE A 45 2.95 12.24 7.46
C PHE A 45 1.67 12.92 6.98
N ILE A 46 1.66 14.25 6.85
CA ILE A 46 0.52 14.99 6.30
C ILE A 46 0.21 14.51 4.87
N LEU A 47 1.23 14.37 4.02
CA LEU A 47 1.06 13.87 2.66
C LEU A 47 0.48 12.46 2.63
N ILE A 48 0.97 11.56 3.48
CA ILE A 48 0.43 10.20 3.60
C ILE A 48 -1.05 10.24 4.00
N THR A 49 -1.40 11.02 5.02
CA THR A 49 -2.79 11.14 5.50
C THR A 49 -3.70 11.66 4.40
N ILE A 50 -3.34 12.74 3.70
CA ILE A 50 -4.13 13.29 2.59
C ILE A 50 -4.32 12.25 1.49
N THR A 51 -3.25 11.56 1.11
CA THR A 51 -3.29 10.53 0.04
C THR A 51 -4.20 9.37 0.42
N LEU A 52 -4.12 8.89 1.66
CA LEU A 52 -5.00 7.83 2.17
C LEU A 52 -6.46 8.28 2.25
N THR A 53 -6.72 9.50 2.70
CA THR A 53 -8.09 10.06 2.74
C THR A 53 -8.66 10.20 1.33
N LEU A 54 -7.87 10.70 0.37
CA LEU A 54 -8.29 10.82 -1.03
C LEU A 54 -8.60 9.46 -1.64
N THR A 55 -7.74 8.45 -1.44
CA THR A 55 -7.99 7.09 -1.97
C THR A 55 -9.24 6.46 -1.36
N LEU A 56 -9.52 6.69 -0.06
CA LEU A 56 -10.77 6.25 0.56
C LEU A 56 -11.99 6.96 -0.03
N PHE A 57 -11.87 8.26 -0.33
CA PHE A 57 -12.96 9.04 -0.92
C PHE A 57 -13.22 8.64 -2.39
N LEU A 58 -12.17 8.46 -3.18
CA LEU A 58 -12.22 8.06 -4.59
C LEU A 58 -12.64 6.59 -4.80
N ARG A 59 -12.57 5.75 -3.76
CA ARG A 59 -13.05 4.37 -3.79
C ARG A 59 -14.57 4.23 -3.57
N ARG A 60 -15.28 5.33 -3.28
CA ARG A 60 -16.76 5.36 -3.28
C ARG A 60 -17.31 5.45 -4.70
#